data_AF-A0A7X3Z1B3-F1
#
_entry.id   AF-A0A7X3Z1B3-F1
#
_cell.length_a   1.000
_cell.length_b   1.000
_cell.length_c   1.000
_cell.angle_alpha   90.00
_cell.angle_beta   90.00
_cell.angle_gamma   90.00
#
_symmetry.space_group_name_H-M   'P 1'
#
loop_
_entity.id
_entity.type
_entity.pdbx_description
1 polymer ?
#
loop_
_entity_poly.entity_id
_entity_poly.type
_entity_poly.pdbx_seq_one_letter_code
_entity_poly.pdbx_strand_id
1 'polypeptide(L)'
;MSFSELGSNFPDHCLVRKCQRDGCGLLLNPKSINKILDLDHVVLNLANHTRCDFLIFTKKNKRVYVVPVELKSGGVSNAKGVVDQLQGGVEQANRWLEKGVDFDLIPILAHGKGLHKDIWNKFRRLKVNFRGRKEKVVLRKCGSKLSEVMTNK
;
A
#
# COMPACT_ATOMS: atom_id res chain seq x y z
N MET A 1 4.76 -22.61 1.41
CA MET A 1 3.46 -21.98 1.72
C MET A 1 2.82 -21.46 0.45
N SER A 2 1.56 -21.79 0.23
CA SER A 2 0.75 -21.29 -0.88
C SER A 2 0.29 -19.86 -0.59
N PHE A 3 0.15 -19.02 -1.61
CA PHE A 3 -0.36 -17.65 -1.44
C PHE A 3 -1.80 -17.60 -0.88
N SER A 4 -2.53 -18.72 -0.94
CA SER A 4 -3.82 -18.92 -0.27
C SER A 4 -3.72 -18.87 1.27
N GLU A 5 -2.57 -19.25 1.83
CA GLU A 5 -2.34 -19.25 3.28
C GLU A 5 -1.87 -17.87 3.80
N LEU A 6 -1.38 -17.00 2.91
CA LEU A 6 -1.02 -15.63 3.26
C LEU A 6 -2.21 -14.90 3.87
N GLY A 7 -2.10 -14.53 5.15
CA GLY A 7 -3.16 -13.77 5.81
C GLY A 7 -4.40 -14.56 6.19
N SER A 8 -4.27 -15.87 6.39
CA SER A 8 -5.34 -16.71 6.97
C SER A 8 -5.71 -16.30 8.41
N ASN A 9 -4.91 -15.43 9.04
CA ASN A 9 -5.12 -14.93 10.40
C ASN A 9 -5.58 -13.46 10.47
N PHE A 10 -6.05 -12.85 9.37
CA PHE A 10 -6.60 -11.50 9.44
C PHE A 10 -8.05 -11.53 9.93
N PRO A 11 -8.45 -10.72 10.92
CA PRO A 11 -9.84 -10.65 11.33
C PRO A 11 -10.73 -10.21 10.16
N ASP A 12 -11.88 -10.86 9.99
CA ASP A 12 -12.78 -10.60 8.86
C ASP A 12 -13.23 -9.12 8.77
N HIS A 13 -13.40 -8.45 9.91
CA HIS A 13 -13.79 -7.03 9.96
C HIS A 13 -12.72 -6.06 9.43
N CYS A 14 -11.48 -6.53 9.25
CA CYS A 14 -10.38 -5.77 8.66
C CYS A 14 -10.28 -5.96 7.14
N LEU A 15 -10.94 -6.99 6.61
CA LEU A 15 -10.95 -7.28 5.18
C LEU A 15 -12.01 -6.44 4.49
N VAL A 16 -11.58 -5.64 3.53
CA VAL A 16 -12.48 -4.77 2.75
C VAL A 16 -12.51 -5.20 1.28
N ARG A 17 -13.55 -4.78 0.57
CA ARG A 17 -13.72 -5.06 -0.87
C ARG A 17 -13.23 -3.94 -1.78
N LYS A 18 -12.97 -2.76 -1.22
CA LYS A 18 -12.58 -1.55 -1.95
C LYS A 18 -11.42 -0.87 -1.23
N CYS A 19 -10.51 -0.29 -2.00
CA CYS A 19 -9.46 0.60 -1.49
C CYS A 19 -9.92 2.05 -1.69
N GLN A 20 -10.81 2.52 -0.81
CA GLN A 20 -11.43 3.84 -0.93
C GLN A 20 -11.74 4.42 0.45
N ARG A 21 -11.45 5.71 0.64
CA ARG A 21 -11.77 6.50 1.84
C ARG A 21 -11.92 7.97 1.46
N ASP A 22 -12.92 8.65 2.03
CA ASP A 22 -13.16 10.09 1.88
C ASP A 22 -13.12 10.59 0.43
N GLY A 23 -13.75 9.85 -0.49
CA GLY A 23 -13.80 10.19 -1.92
C GLY A 23 -12.49 9.95 -2.70
N CYS A 24 -11.43 9.46 -2.05
CA CYS A 24 -10.21 9.01 -2.72
C CYS A 24 -10.10 7.49 -2.72
N GLY A 25 -9.45 6.91 -3.73
CA GLY A 25 -9.21 5.47 -3.79
C GLY A 25 -8.55 5.03 -5.08
N LEU A 26 -8.25 3.73 -5.17
CA LEU A 26 -7.81 3.08 -6.39
C LEU A 26 -8.92 2.20 -6.96
N LEU A 27 -9.03 2.16 -8.29
CA LEU A 27 -9.91 1.22 -8.97
C LEU A 27 -9.23 -0.16 -9.02
N LEU A 28 -9.89 -1.14 -8.46
CA LEU A 28 -9.40 -2.51 -8.36
C LEU A 28 -10.21 -3.42 -9.30
N ASN A 29 -9.54 -4.38 -9.92
CA ASN A 29 -10.21 -5.49 -10.59
C ASN A 29 -10.38 -6.64 -9.57
N PRO A 30 -11.61 -6.97 -9.12
CA PRO A 30 -11.82 -7.97 -8.09
C PRO A 30 -11.21 -9.34 -8.42
N LYS A 31 -11.14 -9.70 -9.71
CA LYS A 31 -10.56 -10.98 -10.15
C LYS A 31 -9.05 -11.07 -9.95
N SER A 32 -8.36 -9.95 -9.81
CA SER A 32 -6.91 -9.91 -9.59
C SER A 32 -6.53 -9.62 -8.14
N ILE A 33 -7.47 -9.22 -7.29
CA ILE A 33 -7.19 -8.92 -5.89
C ILE A 33 -7.45 -10.14 -5.03
N ASN A 34 -6.50 -10.45 -4.15
CA ASN A 34 -6.65 -11.59 -3.26
C ASN A 34 -7.16 -11.13 -1.90
N LYS A 35 -6.55 -10.10 -1.31
CA LYS A 35 -6.98 -9.51 -0.04
C LYS A 35 -6.72 -8.01 -0.03
N ILE A 36 -7.58 -7.26 0.66
CA ILE A 36 -7.38 -5.86 0.99
C ILE A 36 -7.60 -5.73 2.50
N LEU A 37 -6.61 -5.21 3.19
CA LEU A 37 -6.72 -4.89 4.61
C LEU A 37 -6.88 -3.39 4.76
N ASP A 38 -7.92 -2.99 5.48
CA ASP A 38 -8.03 -1.65 6.04
C ASP A 38 -7.19 -1.60 7.31
N LEU A 39 -6.08 -0.87 7.28
CA LEU A 39 -5.15 -0.79 8.39
C LEU A 39 -5.64 0.04 9.56
N ASP A 40 -6.70 0.83 9.39
CA ASP A 40 -7.29 1.60 10.49
C ASP A 40 -8.26 0.81 11.34
N HIS A 41 -8.91 -0.19 10.77
CA HIS A 41 -9.80 -1.08 11.49
C HIS A 41 -9.08 -2.19 12.24
N VAL A 42 -7.83 -2.48 11.87
CA VAL A 42 -7.10 -3.53 12.57
C VAL A 42 -6.76 -3.01 13.96
N VAL A 43 -7.32 -3.68 14.98
CA VAL A 43 -6.90 -3.61 16.39
C VAL A 43 -5.51 -4.24 16.49
N LEU A 44 -4.57 -3.66 15.77
CA LEU A 44 -3.19 -4.00 15.87
C LEU A 44 -2.68 -3.14 16.99
N ASN A 45 -2.14 -3.81 18.00
CA ASN A 45 -1.31 -3.22 19.02
C ASN A 45 0.00 -2.71 18.38
N LEU A 46 -0.10 -1.88 17.34
CA LEU A 46 1.02 -1.22 16.69
C LEU A 46 1.48 -0.18 17.68
N ALA A 47 2.63 -0.45 18.30
CA ALA A 47 3.31 0.48 19.17
C ALA A 47 3.54 1.86 18.51
N ASN A 48 3.46 1.94 17.17
CA ASN A 48 3.56 3.17 16.41
C ASN A 48 2.30 3.36 15.55
N HIS A 49 1.55 4.43 15.80
CA HIS A 49 0.32 4.80 15.07
C HIS A 49 0.55 5.15 13.58
N THR A 50 1.80 5.16 13.10
CA THR A 50 2.14 5.56 11.74
C THR A 50 1.99 4.36 10.80
N ARG A 51 0.88 4.33 10.06
CA ARG A 51 0.57 3.31 9.05
C ARG A 51 -0.14 3.94 7.86
N CYS A 52 -0.12 3.24 6.74
CA CYS A 52 -0.88 3.63 5.57
C CYS A 52 -2.34 3.19 5.70
N ASP A 53 -3.26 3.75 4.92
CA ASP A 53 -4.69 3.40 5.00
C ASP A 53 -4.98 1.92 4.65
N PHE A 54 -4.34 1.38 3.60
CA PHE A 54 -4.62 0.03 3.10
C PHE A 54 -3.36 -0.79 2.80
N LEU A 55 -3.46 -2.11 2.94
CA LEU A 55 -2.54 -3.07 2.35
C LEU A 55 -3.29 -3.98 1.36
N ILE A 56 -2.84 -3.99 0.10
CA ILE A 56 -3.42 -4.86 -0.93
C ILE A 56 -2.44 -5.99 -1.23
N PHE A 57 -2.96 -7.21 -1.22
CA PHE A 57 -2.27 -8.42 -1.66
C PHE A 57 -2.86 -8.87 -2.99
N THR A 58 -2.00 -9.03 -3.99
CA THR A 58 -2.40 -9.46 -5.33
C THR A 58 -1.36 -10.39 -5.94
N LYS A 59 -1.79 -11.23 -6.88
CA LYS A 59 -0.93 -12.13 -7.62
C LYS A 59 -1.05 -11.86 -9.12
N LYS A 60 0.08 -11.69 -9.80
CA LYS A 60 0.14 -11.53 -11.26
C LYS A 60 1.32 -12.34 -11.79
N ASN A 61 1.10 -13.15 -12.83
CA ASN A 61 2.14 -13.98 -13.47
C ASN A 61 2.96 -14.81 -12.47
N LYS A 62 2.28 -15.49 -11.52
CA LYS A 62 2.88 -16.26 -10.42
C LYS A 62 3.66 -15.43 -9.37
N ARG A 63 3.87 -14.14 -9.57
CA ARG A 63 4.50 -13.24 -8.58
C ARG A 63 3.48 -12.66 -7.61
N VAL A 64 3.91 -12.55 -6.36
CA VAL A 64 3.15 -11.92 -5.29
C VAL A 64 3.55 -10.45 -5.21
N TYR A 65 2.54 -9.60 -5.10
CA TYR A 65 2.73 -8.17 -4.87
C TYR A 65 2.06 -7.77 -3.57
N VAL A 66 2.78 -6.94 -2.81
CA VAL A 66 2.27 -6.26 -1.63
C VAL A 66 2.27 -4.77 -1.94
N VAL A 67 1.10 -4.16 -1.81
CA VAL A 67 0.87 -2.78 -2.21
C VAL A 67 0.34 -2.01 -1.01
N PRO A 68 1.22 -1.40 -0.20
CA PRO A 68 0.83 -0.38 0.78
C PRO A 68 0.26 0.83 0.04
N VAL A 69 -0.91 1.30 0.46
CA VAL A 69 -1.59 2.42 -0.15
C VAL A 69 -1.93 3.45 0.91
N GLU A 70 -1.43 4.66 0.70
CA GLU A 70 -1.86 5.86 1.40
C GLU A 70 -2.78 6.67 0.49
N LEU A 71 -3.92 7.11 1.01
CA LEU A 71 -4.91 7.94 0.35
C LEU A 71 -4.86 9.35 0.92
N LYS A 72 -4.82 10.34 0.03
CA LYS A 72 -4.96 11.76 0.41
C LYS A 72 -5.99 12.41 -0.52
N SER A 73 -7.23 12.53 -0.06
CA SER A 73 -8.30 13.21 -0.82
C SER A 73 -8.00 14.70 -1.05
N GLY A 74 -7.31 15.34 -0.09
CA GLY A 74 -6.85 16.73 -0.16
C GLY A 74 -5.49 16.94 -0.85
N GLY A 75 -4.89 18.09 -0.57
CA GLY A 75 -3.51 18.38 -0.95
C GLY A 75 -2.52 17.65 -0.03
N VAL A 76 -1.36 17.28 -0.56
CA VAL A 76 -0.29 16.64 0.23
C VAL A 76 0.74 17.71 0.60
N SER A 77 0.86 18.02 1.89
CA SER A 77 1.85 18.98 2.41
C SER A 77 3.08 18.32 3.04
N ASN A 78 2.94 17.07 3.51
CA ASN A 78 4.00 16.36 4.22
C ASN A 78 4.38 15.04 3.52
N ALA A 79 5.34 15.12 2.59
CA ALA A 79 5.84 13.95 1.88
C ALA A 79 6.54 12.93 2.79
N LYS A 80 7.25 13.39 3.83
CA LYS A 80 7.92 12.50 4.79
C LYS A 80 6.90 11.71 5.59
N GLY A 81 5.87 12.38 6.11
CA GLY A 81 4.78 11.72 6.84
C GLY A 81 4.11 10.63 6.01
N VAL A 82 3.82 10.87 4.73
CA VAL A 82 3.29 9.84 3.82
C VAL A 82 4.25 8.66 3.66
N VAL A 83 5.55 8.91 3.51
CA VAL A 83 6.55 7.83 3.41
C VAL A 83 6.65 7.04 4.71
N ASP A 84 6.59 7.71 5.86
CA ASP A 84 6.60 7.05 7.18
C ASP A 84 5.34 6.17 7.36
N GLN A 85 4.16 6.64 6.92
CA GLN A 85 2.92 5.85 6.90
C GLN A 85 3.05 4.60 6.02
N LEU A 86 3.55 4.77 4.78
CA LEU A 86 3.81 3.65 3.88
C LEU A 86 4.84 2.67 4.46
N GLN A 87 5.90 3.20 5.10
CA GLN A 87 6.92 2.40 5.78
C GLN A 87 6.30 1.54 6.91
N GLY A 88 5.41 2.12 7.72
CA GLY A 88 4.68 1.37 8.74
C GLY A 88 3.81 0.25 8.16
N GLY A 89 3.12 0.51 7.04
CA GLY A 89 2.39 -0.54 6.31
C GLY A 89 3.30 -1.66 5.81
N VAL A 90 4.47 -1.33 5.29
CA VAL A 90 5.47 -2.32 4.84
C VAL A 90 6.01 -3.17 5.98
N GLU A 91 6.35 -2.55 7.10
CA GLU A 91 6.82 -3.26 8.28
C GLU A 91 5.77 -4.22 8.80
N GLN A 92 4.51 -3.78 8.79
CA GLN A 92 3.39 -4.62 9.20
C GLN A 92 3.19 -5.81 8.26
N ALA A 93 3.22 -5.58 6.95
CA ALA A 93 3.20 -6.67 5.97
C ALA A 93 4.37 -7.63 6.20
N ASN A 94 5.59 -7.13 6.42
CA ASN A 94 6.76 -7.99 6.64
C ASN A 94 6.67 -8.83 7.93
N ARG A 95 5.95 -8.37 8.96
CA ARG A 95 5.70 -9.15 10.18
C ARG A 95 4.68 -10.27 9.96
N TRP A 96 3.65 -10.02 9.16
CA TRP A 96 2.61 -11.00 8.87
C TRP A 96 2.98 -12.03 7.81
N LEU A 97 3.83 -11.62 6.89
CA LEU A 97 4.32 -12.50 5.84
C LEU A 97 5.42 -13.38 6.42
N GLU A 98 5.29 -14.68 6.20
CA GLU A 98 6.30 -15.62 6.65
C GLU A 98 7.69 -15.26 6.12
N LYS A 99 8.70 -15.55 6.94
CA LYS A 99 10.10 -15.45 6.52
C LYS A 99 10.30 -16.37 5.31
N GLY A 100 10.83 -15.81 4.22
CA GLY A 100 11.12 -16.55 2.99
C GLY A 100 10.09 -16.40 1.87
N VAL A 101 8.92 -15.79 2.12
CA VAL A 101 8.02 -15.40 1.01
C VAL A 101 8.68 -14.27 0.23
N ASP A 102 9.00 -14.51 -1.04
CA ASP A 102 9.45 -13.46 -1.95
C ASP A 102 8.25 -12.72 -2.53
N PHE A 103 8.33 -11.39 -2.52
CA PHE A 103 7.30 -10.53 -3.07
C PHE A 103 7.86 -9.20 -3.55
N ASP A 104 7.17 -8.66 -4.55
CA ASP A 104 7.43 -7.34 -5.09
C ASP A 104 6.63 -6.30 -4.30
N LEU A 105 7.33 -5.31 -3.78
CA LEU A 105 6.73 -4.22 -3.03
C LEU A 105 6.46 -3.02 -3.96
N ILE A 106 5.25 -2.47 -3.87
CA ILE A 106 4.82 -1.29 -4.62
C ILE A 106 4.12 -0.32 -3.66
N PRO A 107 4.83 0.59 -3.00
CA PRO A 107 4.20 1.61 -2.16
C PRO A 107 3.52 2.66 -3.03
N ILE A 108 2.24 2.95 -2.79
CA ILE A 108 1.44 3.89 -3.58
C ILE A 108 0.92 5.02 -2.69
N LEU A 109 1.07 6.25 -3.18
CA LEU A 109 0.26 7.39 -2.72
C LEU A 109 -0.80 7.69 -3.79
N ALA A 110 -2.08 7.52 -3.44
CA ALA A 110 -3.20 8.01 -4.24
C ALA A 110 -3.63 9.39 -3.73
N HIS A 111 -3.68 10.39 -4.60
CA HIS A 111 -3.95 11.78 -4.23
C HIS A 111 -5.08 12.41 -5.05
N GLY A 112 -5.98 13.14 -4.39
CA GLY A 112 -7.20 13.69 -5.02
C GLY A 112 -6.94 15.01 -5.72
N LYS A 113 -6.16 15.88 -5.07
CA LYS A 113 -5.69 17.14 -5.65
C LYS A 113 -4.31 16.96 -6.29
N GLY A 114 -3.89 17.91 -7.13
CA GLY A 114 -2.53 17.92 -7.68
C GLY A 114 -1.46 18.00 -6.57
N LEU A 115 -0.27 17.49 -6.85
CA LEU A 115 0.89 17.64 -5.96
C LEU A 115 1.65 18.91 -6.33
N HIS A 116 1.99 19.74 -5.34
CA HIS A 116 2.89 20.86 -5.55
C HIS A 116 4.26 20.34 -6.05
N LYS A 117 4.94 21.12 -6.90
CA LYS A 117 6.22 20.72 -7.52
C LYS A 117 7.26 20.29 -6.48
N ASP A 118 7.33 20.99 -5.35
CA ASP A 118 8.28 20.66 -4.29
C ASP A 118 7.96 19.33 -3.59
N ILE A 119 6.67 19.04 -3.40
CA ILE A 119 6.22 17.77 -2.82
C ILE A 119 6.53 16.62 -3.79
N TRP A 120 6.27 16.84 -5.08
CA TRP A 120 6.63 15.89 -6.11
C TRP A 120 8.14 15.62 -6.15
N ASN A 121 8.97 16.66 -6.07
CA ASN A 121 10.43 16.54 -5.99
C ASN A 121 10.89 15.79 -4.73
N LYS A 122 10.24 16.00 -3.58
CA LYS A 122 10.51 15.25 -2.35
C LYS A 122 10.24 13.75 -2.53
N PHE A 123 9.11 13.37 -3.14
CA PHE A 123 8.80 11.96 -3.40
C PHE A 123 9.75 11.27 -4.39
N ARG A 124 10.44 12.01 -5.27
CA ARG A 124 11.50 11.41 -6.10
C ARG A 124 12.71 10.94 -5.30
N ARG A 125 12.96 11.58 -4.15
CA ARG A 125 14.13 11.34 -3.29
C ARG A 125 13.82 10.37 -2.16
N LEU A 126 12.62 10.51 -1.57
CA LEU A 126 12.15 9.64 -0.50
C LEU A 126 11.82 8.25 -1.03
N LYS A 127 12.12 7.23 -0.22
CA LYS A 127 11.93 5.82 -0.56
C LYS A 127 11.47 5.08 0.69
N VAL A 128 10.69 4.03 0.47
CA VAL A 128 10.31 3.07 1.51
C VAL A 128 11.37 1.96 1.52
N ASN A 129 11.86 1.60 2.70
CA ASN A 129 12.85 0.56 2.87
C ASN A 129 12.17 -0.79 3.09
N PHE A 130 12.61 -1.80 2.36
CA PHE A 130 12.09 -3.15 2.49
C PHE A 130 13.19 -4.19 2.22
N ARG A 131 13.56 -4.97 3.25
CA ARG A 131 14.57 -6.03 3.18
C ARG A 131 15.86 -5.57 2.49
N GLY A 132 16.39 -4.41 2.89
CA GLY A 132 17.59 -3.80 2.30
C GLY A 132 17.39 -3.11 0.94
N ARG A 133 16.23 -3.28 0.29
CA ARG A 133 15.86 -2.57 -0.94
C ARG A 133 15.20 -1.23 -0.62
N LYS A 134 15.38 -0.25 -1.51
CA LYS A 134 14.73 1.06 -1.41
C LYS A 134 13.73 1.25 -2.55
N GLU A 135 12.45 1.19 -2.22
CA GLU A 135 11.35 1.29 -3.18
C GLU A 135 10.85 2.72 -3.33
N LYS A 136 10.68 3.16 -4.58
CA LYS A 136 10.10 4.48 -4.88
C LYS A 136 8.60 4.45 -4.61
N VAL A 137 8.08 5.52 -4.01
CA VAL A 137 6.64 5.73 -3.89
C VAL A 137 6.06 6.02 -5.27
N VAL A 138 5.09 5.23 -5.70
CA VAL A 138 4.35 5.46 -6.92
C VAL A 138 3.24 6.47 -6.62
N LEU A 139 3.25 7.58 -7.34
CA LEU A 139 2.23 8.63 -7.24
C LEU A 139 1.13 8.38 -8.26
N ARG A 140 -0.12 8.36 -7.81
CA ARG A 140 -1.30 8.21 -8.67
C ARG A 140 -2.42 9.15 -8.24
N LYS A 141 -3.26 9.56 -9.19
CA LYS A 141 -4.49 10.28 -8.85
C LYS A 141 -5.50 9.30 -8.25
N CYS A 142 -6.36 9.77 -7.36
CA CYS A 142 -7.53 8.98 -6.96
C CYS A 142 -8.35 8.63 -8.21
N GLY A 143 -8.91 7.41 -8.25
CA GLY A 143 -9.61 6.88 -9.42
C GLY A 143 -8.71 6.19 -10.45
N SER A 144 -7.38 6.23 -10.30
CA SER A 144 -6.48 5.43 -11.14
C SER A 144 -6.67 3.92 -10.90
N LYS A 145 -6.44 3.11 -11.93
CA LYS A 145 -6.50 1.64 -11.83
C LYS A 145 -5.20 1.10 -11.23
N LEU A 146 -5.28 0.15 -10.30
CA LEU A 146 -4.08 -0.51 -9.75
C LEU A 146 -3.24 -1.21 -10.84
N SER A 147 -3.90 -1.74 -11.88
CA SER A 147 -3.23 -2.43 -12.99
C SER A 147 -2.21 -1.54 -13.74
N GLU A 148 -2.42 -0.22 -13.79
CA GLU A 148 -1.51 0.76 -14.42
C GLU A 148 -0.22 0.97 -13.64
N VAL A 149 -0.17 0.48 -12.39
CA VAL A 149 1.04 0.52 -11.56
C VAL A 149 1.82 -0.78 -11.67
N MET A 150 1.13 -1.90 -11.88
CA MET A 150 1.71 -3.24 -11.93
C MET A 150 2.33 -3.61 -13.29
N THR A 151 2.40 -2.71 -14.27
CA THR A 151 2.98 -2.96 -15.61
C THR A 151 4.40 -2.42 -15.76
N ASN A 152 4.86 -1.55 -14.85
CA ASN A 152 6.10 -0.79 -15.00
C ASN A 152 7.26 -1.35 -14.15
N LYS A 153 7.16 -2.61 -13.72
CA LYS A 153 8.21 -3.40 -13.05
C LYS A 153 8.20 -4.80 -13.65
#